data_AF-A0A9P0JVG8-F1
#
_entry.id   AF-A0A9P0JVG8-F1
#
_cell.length_a   1.000
_cell.length_b   1.000
_cell.length_c   1.000
_cell.angle_alpha   90.00
_cell.angle_beta   90.00
_cell.angle_gamma   90.00
#
_symmetry.space_group_name_H-M   'P 1'
#
loop_
_entity.id
_entity.type
_entity.pdbx_description
1 polymer ?
#
loop_
_entity_poly.entity_id
_entity_poly.type
_entity_poly.pdbx_seq_one_letter_code
_entity_poly.pdbx_strand_id
1 'polypeptide(L)'
;MPSTTDEWIEIEKGFRDNFPHAIGAIDGKHVVIKCPDHTGSEYYNYKRTFSIVLLAVVDSKYRFIFCDIGSQGRISDGGIIRNSVLWKNICENKMNFPPPCHLPGLNVDLPYVFLGDGAFALSENLMKPYPGDHKLNTPKRIFNETLSRSRVLSENTFGILTSRFRFFKKPIELMPEKVTQLTMTCVLLHNFLMKSSSSKNIYNPSGTLDKYDNGVFIEGAWRQEVPQNCAIRCVPHIARRSPISATKIRDNFTEYFVNLRNK
;
A
#
# COMPACT_ATOMS: atom_id res chain seq x y z
N MET A 1 1.62 -1.31 14.62
CA MET A 1 0.30 -0.86 14.16
C MET A 1 -0.33 0.01 15.24
N PRO A 2 -1.06 1.07 14.89
CA PRO A 2 -1.87 1.81 15.84
C PRO A 2 -2.79 0.90 16.66
N SER A 3 -2.94 1.25 17.92
CA SER A 3 -3.72 0.53 18.92
C SER A 3 -4.91 1.33 19.43
N THR A 4 -4.92 2.65 19.20
CA THR A 4 -5.98 3.56 19.66
C THR A 4 -6.57 4.36 18.52
N THR A 5 -7.78 4.89 18.74
CA THR A 5 -8.47 5.80 17.81
C THR A 5 -7.65 7.05 17.53
N ASP A 6 -7.00 7.64 18.54
CA ASP A 6 -6.20 8.86 18.36
C ASP A 6 -4.97 8.63 17.48
N GLU A 7 -4.33 7.47 17.59
CA GLU A 7 -3.21 7.10 16.72
C GLU A 7 -3.66 6.94 15.26
N TRP A 8 -4.87 6.43 15.00
CA TRP A 8 -5.43 6.38 13.65
C TRP A 8 -5.76 7.77 13.11
N ILE A 9 -6.35 8.64 13.94
CA ILE A 9 -6.62 10.04 13.57
C ILE A 9 -5.29 10.76 13.22
N GLU A 10 -4.23 10.51 13.97
CA GLU A 10 -2.92 11.10 13.68
C GLU A 10 -2.33 10.63 12.34
N ILE A 11 -2.55 9.37 11.96
CA ILE A 11 -2.19 8.90 10.62
C ILE A 11 -3.04 9.59 9.55
N GLU A 12 -4.35 9.65 9.76
CA GLU A 12 -5.30 10.23 8.81
C GLU A 12 -5.01 11.70 8.51
N LYS A 13 -4.55 12.48 9.50
CA LYS A 13 -4.16 13.88 9.29
C LYS A 13 -3.17 14.06 8.14
N GLY A 14 -2.24 13.11 7.95
CA GLY A 14 -1.27 13.19 6.85
C GLY A 14 -1.80 12.74 5.49
N PHE A 15 -3.01 12.16 5.44
CA PHE A 15 -3.71 11.87 4.19
C PHE A 15 -4.81 12.87 3.88
N ARG A 16 -5.32 13.60 4.88
CA ARG A 16 -6.54 14.42 4.84
C ARG A 16 -6.68 15.31 3.60
N ASP A 17 -5.60 15.97 3.21
CA ASP A 17 -5.61 16.89 2.07
C ASP A 17 -5.72 16.20 0.70
N ASN A 18 -5.37 14.91 0.62
CA ASN A 18 -5.41 14.12 -0.61
C ASN A 18 -6.58 13.13 -0.63
N PHE A 19 -6.80 12.43 0.49
CA PHE A 19 -7.87 11.46 0.67
C PHE A 19 -8.28 11.45 2.15
N PRO A 20 -9.28 12.24 2.56
CA PRO A 20 -9.73 12.25 3.94
C PRO A 20 -10.26 10.88 4.34
N HIS A 21 -10.12 10.57 5.63
CA HIS A 21 -10.42 9.26 6.22
C HIS A 21 -9.48 8.12 5.77
N ALA A 22 -8.47 8.38 4.94
CA ALA A 22 -7.46 7.37 4.64
C ALA A 22 -6.51 7.16 5.83
N ILE A 23 -6.33 5.91 6.24
CA ILE A 23 -5.52 5.52 7.42
C ILE A 23 -4.30 4.66 7.04
N GLY A 24 -3.92 4.71 5.78
CA GLY A 24 -2.75 4.03 5.26
C GLY A 24 -2.96 3.51 3.84
N ALA A 25 -1.86 3.36 3.10
CA ALA A 25 -1.87 2.67 1.82
C ALA A 25 -1.36 1.24 2.02
N ILE A 26 -2.13 0.26 1.54
CA ILE A 26 -1.79 -1.17 1.63
C ILE A 26 -1.27 -1.67 0.30
N ASP A 27 -0.18 -2.43 0.32
CA ASP A 27 0.44 -2.92 -0.92
C ASP A 27 1.06 -4.30 -0.69
N GLY A 28 0.99 -5.13 -1.71
CA GLY A 28 1.50 -6.49 -1.74
C GLY A 28 2.69 -6.57 -2.70
N LYS A 29 3.83 -7.03 -2.21
CA LYS A 29 5.03 -7.25 -3.02
C LYS A 29 5.53 -8.68 -2.92
N HIS A 30 5.84 -9.28 -4.04
CA HIS A 30 6.72 -10.44 -4.10
C HIS A 30 8.14 -10.02 -3.77
N VAL A 31 8.80 -10.75 -2.86
CA VAL A 31 10.25 -10.71 -2.65
C VAL A 31 10.84 -11.92 -3.37
N VAL A 32 11.48 -11.71 -4.51
CA VAL A 32 12.01 -12.78 -5.37
C VAL A 32 13.22 -13.43 -4.73
N ILE A 33 13.16 -14.75 -4.68
CA ILE A 33 14.18 -15.65 -4.15
C ILE A 33 14.64 -16.62 -5.24
N LYS A 34 15.80 -17.23 -5.04
CA LYS A 34 16.19 -18.43 -5.81
C LYS A 34 15.25 -19.57 -5.46
N CYS A 35 15.03 -20.49 -6.41
CA CYS A 35 14.26 -21.72 -6.18
C CYS A 35 14.73 -22.39 -4.88
N PRO A 36 13.87 -22.51 -3.85
CA PRO A 36 14.26 -23.21 -2.63
C PRO A 36 14.30 -24.72 -2.86
N ASP A 37 15.26 -25.39 -2.24
CA ASP A 37 15.48 -26.82 -2.41
C ASP A 37 14.23 -27.63 -2.00
N HIS A 38 13.88 -28.64 -2.79
CA HIS A 38 12.77 -29.57 -2.51
C HIS A 38 11.36 -28.95 -2.37
N THR A 39 11.12 -27.72 -2.86
CA THR A 39 9.81 -27.04 -2.74
C THR A 39 8.89 -27.18 -3.96
N GLY A 40 9.37 -27.81 -5.04
CA GLY A 40 8.61 -27.94 -6.28
C GLY A 40 8.16 -26.59 -6.83
N SER A 41 6.85 -26.35 -6.90
CA SER A 41 6.24 -25.10 -7.37
C SER A 41 5.61 -24.25 -6.26
N GLU A 42 5.86 -24.58 -4.98
CA GLU A 42 5.23 -23.94 -3.84
C GLU A 42 5.43 -22.42 -3.82
N TYR A 43 6.67 -21.97 -4.08
CA TYR A 43 7.03 -20.54 -4.16
C TYR A 43 6.97 -19.98 -5.58
N TYR A 44 6.65 -20.82 -6.57
CA TYR A 44 6.65 -20.44 -7.98
C TYR A 44 5.39 -19.63 -8.30
N ASN A 45 5.61 -18.36 -8.66
CA ASN A 45 4.56 -17.41 -8.97
C ASN A 45 4.29 -17.33 -10.49
N TYR A 46 3.19 -16.66 -10.84
CA TYR A 46 2.78 -16.47 -12.23
C TYR A 46 3.77 -15.67 -13.09
N LYS A 47 4.68 -14.87 -12.49
CA LYS A 47 5.78 -14.18 -13.18
C LYS A 47 6.96 -15.09 -13.49
N ARG A 48 6.79 -16.41 -13.36
CA ARG A 48 7.82 -17.43 -13.60
C ARG A 48 9.06 -17.24 -12.71
N THR A 49 8.84 -16.82 -11.48
CA THR A 49 9.90 -16.65 -10.46
C THR A 49 9.48 -17.28 -9.14
N PHE A 50 10.45 -17.57 -8.28
CA PHE A 50 10.18 -18.00 -6.91
C PHE A 50 10.14 -16.77 -6.00
N SER A 51 9.15 -16.65 -5.14
CA SER A 51 9.06 -15.53 -4.20
C SER A 51 8.33 -15.89 -2.91
N ILE A 52 8.63 -15.12 -1.87
CA ILE A 52 7.72 -14.93 -0.73
C ILE A 52 6.92 -13.65 -0.95
N VAL A 53 5.84 -13.46 -0.21
CA VAL A 53 5.06 -12.22 -0.23
C VAL A 53 5.29 -11.40 1.02
N LEU A 54 5.43 -10.09 0.81
CA LEU A 54 5.43 -9.01 1.79
C LEU A 54 4.15 -8.20 1.56
N LEU A 55 3.21 -8.29 2.50
CA LEU A 55 2.06 -7.40 2.60
C LEU A 55 2.40 -6.30 3.61
N ALA A 56 2.21 -5.04 3.25
CA ALA A 56 2.48 -3.95 4.17
C ALA A 56 1.44 -2.84 4.10
N VAL A 57 1.28 -2.12 5.21
CA VAL A 57 0.56 -0.84 5.26
C VAL A 57 1.57 0.25 5.59
N VAL A 58 1.51 1.34 4.84
CA VAL A 58 2.37 2.51 5.02
C VAL A 58 1.57 3.76 5.35
N ASP A 59 2.15 4.64 6.16
CA ASP A 59 1.56 5.95 6.48
C ASP A 59 2.09 7.07 5.58
N SER A 60 1.52 8.26 5.74
CA SER A 60 1.89 9.51 5.08
C SER A 60 3.33 9.99 5.39
N LYS A 61 3.98 9.42 6.40
CA LYS A 61 5.37 9.69 6.76
C LYS A 61 6.34 8.68 6.13
N TYR A 62 5.86 7.85 5.19
CA TYR A 62 6.60 6.77 4.53
C TYR A 62 7.14 5.76 5.53
N ARG A 63 6.37 5.42 6.57
CA ARG A 63 6.73 4.39 7.56
C ARG A 63 5.82 3.19 7.40
N PHE A 64 6.36 2.00 7.58
CA PHE A 64 5.58 0.77 7.65
C PHE A 64 4.86 0.68 9.01
N ILE A 65 3.54 0.72 9.02
CA ILE A 65 2.74 0.60 10.26
C ILE A 65 2.26 -0.83 10.52
N PHE A 66 2.30 -1.67 9.48
CA PHE A 66 2.02 -3.10 9.51
C PHE A 66 2.83 -3.81 8.43
N CYS A 67 3.36 -4.99 8.73
CA CYS A 67 3.97 -5.90 7.74
C CYS A 67 3.64 -7.36 8.09
N ASP A 68 3.35 -8.15 7.06
CA ASP A 68 3.20 -9.60 7.09
C ASP A 68 4.06 -10.19 5.97
N ILE A 69 4.99 -11.08 6.31
CA ILE A 69 6.07 -11.54 5.43
C ILE A 69 6.19 -13.04 5.50
N GLY A 70 6.33 -13.69 4.34
CA GLY A 70 6.71 -15.10 4.26
C GLY A 70 5.65 -16.01 3.64
N SER A 71 4.46 -15.46 3.31
CA SER A 71 3.45 -16.20 2.55
C SER A 71 4.03 -16.67 1.20
N GLN A 72 3.64 -17.87 0.76
CA GLN A 72 4.17 -18.43 -0.49
C GLN A 72 3.77 -17.58 -1.71
N GLY A 73 4.70 -17.37 -2.65
CA GLY A 73 4.53 -16.52 -3.83
C GLY A 73 3.44 -16.95 -4.81
N ARG A 74 2.95 -18.19 -4.72
CA ARG A 74 1.77 -18.69 -5.44
C ARG A 74 0.47 -18.01 -4.99
N ILE A 75 0.40 -17.54 -3.75
CA ILE A 75 -0.84 -17.00 -3.16
C ILE A 75 -1.06 -15.58 -3.69
N SER A 76 -2.29 -15.28 -4.11
CA SER A 76 -2.67 -13.93 -4.57
C SER A 76 -2.83 -12.93 -3.42
N ASP A 77 -2.71 -11.63 -3.70
CA ASP A 77 -2.92 -10.55 -2.71
C ASP A 77 -4.21 -10.70 -1.94
N GLY A 78 -5.31 -10.98 -2.64
CA GLY A 78 -6.59 -11.16 -1.99
C GLY A 78 -6.67 -12.45 -1.16
N GLY A 79 -5.82 -13.44 -1.39
CA GLY A 79 -5.67 -14.60 -0.50
C GLY A 79 -4.84 -14.27 0.75
N ILE A 80 -3.75 -13.53 0.55
CA ILE A 80 -2.82 -13.13 1.62
C ILE A 80 -3.50 -12.17 2.57
N ILE A 81 -4.16 -11.12 2.07
CA ILE A 81 -4.96 -10.22 2.92
C ILE A 81 -5.96 -11.02 3.73
N ARG A 82 -6.80 -11.86 3.10
CA ARG A 82 -7.88 -12.56 3.80
C ARG A 82 -7.38 -13.44 4.95
N ASN A 83 -6.19 -14.00 4.80
CA ASN A 83 -5.58 -14.85 5.80
C ASN A 83 -4.70 -14.07 6.79
N SER A 84 -4.38 -12.80 6.50
CA SER A 84 -3.52 -11.97 7.34
C SER A 84 -4.22 -11.59 8.64
N VAL A 85 -3.40 -11.39 9.68
CA VAL A 85 -3.86 -10.91 10.99
C VAL A 85 -4.56 -9.55 10.87
N LEU A 86 -4.09 -8.69 9.97
CA LEU A 86 -4.71 -7.40 9.70
C LEU A 86 -6.18 -7.55 9.28
N TRP A 87 -6.46 -8.43 8.33
CA TRP A 87 -7.83 -8.60 7.84
C TRP A 87 -8.75 -9.23 8.87
N LYS A 88 -8.25 -10.22 9.61
CA LYS A 88 -9.01 -10.80 10.74
C LYS A 88 -9.38 -9.72 11.76
N ASN A 89 -8.43 -8.86 12.13
CA ASN A 89 -8.69 -7.77 13.08
C ASN A 89 -9.68 -6.73 12.53
N ILE A 90 -9.64 -6.43 11.23
CA ILE A 90 -10.64 -5.56 10.58
C ILE A 90 -12.03 -6.19 10.66
N CYS A 91 -12.18 -7.46 10.27
CA CYS A 91 -13.47 -8.16 10.28
C CYS A 91 -14.03 -8.36 11.68
N GLU A 92 -13.17 -8.55 12.69
CA GLU A 92 -13.56 -8.72 14.10
C GLU A 92 -13.71 -7.39 14.85
N ASN A 93 -13.61 -6.25 14.15
CA ASN A 93 -13.68 -4.89 14.71
C ASN A 93 -12.69 -4.64 15.87
N LYS A 94 -11.50 -5.25 15.80
CA LYS A 94 -10.43 -5.15 16.82
C LYS A 94 -9.42 -4.04 16.52
N MET A 95 -9.69 -3.21 15.54
CA MET A 95 -8.74 -2.20 15.05
C MET A 95 -8.84 -0.86 15.79
N ASN A 96 -9.90 -0.63 16.57
CA ASN A 96 -10.17 0.64 17.23
C ASN A 96 -10.18 1.83 16.26
N PHE A 97 -10.72 1.63 15.05
CA PHE A 97 -10.90 2.72 14.09
C PHE A 97 -11.78 3.81 14.68
N PRO A 98 -11.56 5.08 14.31
CA PRO A 98 -12.49 6.13 14.69
C PRO A 98 -13.89 5.83 14.11
N PRO A 99 -14.96 6.23 14.82
CA PRO A 99 -16.31 6.04 14.30
C PRO A 99 -16.47 6.78 12.96
N PRO A 100 -17.27 6.24 12.02
CA PRO A 100 -17.60 6.94 10.79
C PRO A 100 -18.14 8.34 11.06
N CYS A 101 -17.80 9.30 10.20
CA CYS A 101 -18.29 10.67 10.31
C CYS A 101 -18.45 11.33 8.94
N HIS A 102 -19.15 12.47 8.90
CA HIS A 102 -19.38 13.23 7.67
C HIS A 102 -18.11 13.91 7.14
N LEU A 103 -17.91 13.81 5.82
CA LEU A 103 -16.98 14.70 5.12
C LEU A 103 -17.66 16.04 4.80
N PRO A 104 -16.92 17.16 4.73
CA PRO A 104 -17.49 18.47 4.41
C PRO A 104 -18.28 18.45 3.09
N GLY A 105 -19.56 18.81 3.15
CA GLY A 105 -20.45 18.84 1.98
C GLY A 105 -21.09 17.49 1.62
N LEU A 106 -20.95 16.46 2.46
CA LEU A 106 -21.74 15.24 2.40
C LEU A 106 -22.61 15.08 3.65
N ASN A 107 -23.82 14.54 3.47
CA ASN A 107 -24.75 14.22 4.57
C ASN A 107 -24.75 12.72 4.91
N VAL A 108 -23.67 12.01 4.58
CA VAL A 108 -23.53 10.56 4.83
C VAL A 108 -22.23 10.33 5.60
N ASP A 109 -22.28 9.50 6.63
CA ASP A 109 -21.09 9.12 7.38
C ASP A 109 -20.22 8.18 6.56
N LEU A 110 -18.93 8.47 6.49
CA LEU A 110 -17.95 7.65 5.80
C LEU A 110 -16.98 7.02 6.79
N PRO A 111 -16.67 5.72 6.65
CA PRO A 111 -15.71 5.06 7.51
C PRO A 111 -14.28 5.51 7.20
N TYR A 112 -13.37 5.18 8.11
CA TYR A 112 -11.94 5.24 7.86
C TYR A 112 -11.49 4.02 7.05
N VAL A 113 -10.64 4.26 6.04
CA VAL A 113 -10.32 3.27 5.00
C VAL A 113 -8.82 3.16 4.73
N PHE A 114 -8.36 1.96 4.43
CA PHE A 114 -7.09 1.75 3.76
C PHE A 114 -7.23 1.97 2.24
N LEU A 115 -6.15 2.39 1.60
CA LEU A 115 -6.09 2.57 0.16
C LEU A 115 -5.33 1.41 -0.49
N GLY A 116 -6.06 0.54 -1.19
CA GLY A 116 -5.57 -0.62 -1.94
C GLY A 116 -5.44 -0.36 -3.44
N ASP A 117 -4.60 -1.13 -4.14
CA ASP A 117 -4.64 -1.19 -5.60
C ASP A 117 -5.80 -2.10 -6.04
N GLY A 118 -5.94 -2.27 -7.36
CA GLY A 118 -6.99 -3.11 -7.90
C GLY A 118 -6.91 -4.58 -7.47
N ALA A 119 -5.73 -5.09 -7.06
CA ALA A 119 -5.53 -6.51 -6.74
C ALA A 119 -6.24 -6.91 -5.44
N PHE A 120 -6.49 -5.96 -4.56
CA PHE A 120 -7.25 -6.20 -3.34
C PHE A 120 -8.76 -6.31 -3.59
N ALA A 121 -9.47 -6.95 -2.65
CA ALA A 121 -10.93 -6.94 -2.66
C ALA A 121 -11.44 -5.60 -2.10
N LEU A 122 -12.49 -5.05 -2.68
CA LEU A 122 -13.15 -3.86 -2.11
C LEU A 122 -13.91 -4.28 -0.84
N SER A 123 -13.78 -3.50 0.23
CA SER A 123 -14.55 -3.65 1.47
C SER A 123 -14.82 -2.30 2.11
N GLU A 124 -15.57 -2.30 3.21
CA GLU A 124 -15.96 -1.06 3.90
C GLU A 124 -14.75 -0.25 4.39
N ASN A 125 -13.71 -0.91 4.90
CA ASN A 125 -12.45 -0.27 5.32
C ASN A 125 -11.29 -0.41 4.30
N LEU A 126 -11.55 -0.81 3.04
CA LEU A 126 -10.50 -0.94 2.01
C LEU A 126 -11.01 -0.47 0.66
N MET A 127 -10.58 0.71 0.25
CA MET A 127 -10.93 1.31 -1.04
C MET A 127 -9.94 0.91 -2.11
N LYS A 128 -10.45 0.70 -3.33
CA LYS A 128 -9.62 0.40 -4.51
C LYS A 128 -10.18 1.09 -5.77
N PRO A 129 -9.36 1.27 -6.83
CA PRO A 129 -9.82 1.87 -8.07
C PRO A 129 -11.07 1.19 -8.65
N TYR A 130 -11.89 1.97 -9.36
CA TYR A 130 -12.86 1.41 -10.29
C TYR A 130 -12.11 0.64 -11.40
N PRO A 131 -12.58 -0.56 -11.77
CA PRO A 131 -11.96 -1.35 -12.82
C PRO A 131 -12.27 -0.77 -14.21
N GLY A 132 -11.31 -0.95 -15.12
CA GLY A 132 -11.40 -0.54 -16.51
C GLY A 132 -10.91 0.89 -16.76
N ASP A 133 -10.82 1.24 -18.04
CA ASP A 133 -10.40 2.56 -18.46
C ASP A 133 -11.57 3.54 -18.44
N HIS A 134 -11.32 4.72 -17.88
CA HIS A 134 -12.31 5.77 -17.74
C HIS A 134 -11.80 7.03 -18.42
N LYS A 135 -12.67 7.67 -19.21
CA LYS A 135 -12.36 8.94 -19.86
C LYS A 135 -12.04 10.02 -18.83
N LEU A 136 -11.23 10.99 -19.23
CA LEU A 136 -10.88 12.16 -18.43
C LEU A 136 -12.15 12.84 -17.90
N ASN A 137 -12.06 13.37 -16.67
CA ASN A 137 -13.12 14.10 -15.97
C ASN A 137 -14.41 13.31 -15.64
N THR A 138 -14.45 12.00 -15.91
CA THR A 138 -15.55 11.17 -15.38
C THR A 138 -15.42 11.00 -13.87
N PRO A 139 -16.51 10.86 -13.10
CA PRO A 139 -16.46 10.65 -11.65
C PRO A 139 -15.51 9.52 -11.23
N LYS A 140 -15.61 8.37 -11.91
CA LYS A 140 -14.74 7.21 -11.65
C LYS A 140 -13.26 7.52 -11.92
N ARG A 141 -12.96 8.34 -12.95
CA ARG A 141 -11.59 8.77 -13.24
C ARG A 141 -11.06 9.69 -12.15
N ILE A 142 -11.87 10.65 -11.69
CA ILE A 142 -11.52 11.57 -10.59
C ILE A 142 -11.20 10.78 -9.31
N PHE A 143 -12.03 9.80 -8.98
CA PHE A 143 -11.77 8.90 -7.85
C PHE A 143 -10.46 8.12 -8.04
N ASN A 144 -10.28 7.47 -9.20
CA ASN A 144 -9.07 6.68 -9.47
C ASN A 144 -7.79 7.52 -9.41
N GLU A 145 -7.80 8.74 -9.97
CA GLU A 145 -6.65 9.66 -9.90
C GLU A 145 -6.35 10.10 -8.47
N THR A 146 -7.38 10.35 -7.66
CA THR A 146 -7.23 10.76 -6.25
C THR A 146 -6.69 9.63 -5.39
N LEU A 147 -7.24 8.42 -5.55
CA LEU A 147 -6.76 7.23 -4.87
C LEU A 147 -5.33 6.89 -5.28
N SER A 148 -5.01 6.93 -6.59
CA SER A 148 -3.65 6.65 -7.09
C SER A 148 -2.64 7.65 -6.53
N ARG A 149 -2.92 8.96 -6.60
CA ARG A 149 -2.04 10.00 -6.03
C ARG A 149 -1.78 9.78 -4.54
N SER A 150 -2.83 9.45 -3.78
CA SER A 150 -2.73 9.20 -2.34
C SER A 150 -1.99 7.90 -2.02
N ARG A 151 -1.97 6.93 -2.94
CA ARG A 151 -1.22 5.68 -2.82
C ARG A 151 0.24 5.75 -3.24
N VAL A 152 0.67 6.76 -4.01
CA VAL A 152 2.06 6.89 -4.49
C VAL A 152 3.09 6.79 -3.35
N LEU A 153 2.71 7.17 -2.13
CA LEU A 153 3.57 6.97 -0.95
C LEU A 153 3.95 5.51 -0.67
N SER A 154 3.11 4.54 -1.04
CA SER A 154 3.42 3.11 -0.91
C SER A 154 4.54 2.72 -1.86
N GLU A 155 4.39 3.04 -3.15
CA GLU A 155 5.43 2.82 -4.16
C GLU A 155 6.75 3.47 -3.76
N ASN A 156 6.71 4.74 -3.35
CA ASN A 156 7.86 5.47 -2.83
C ASN A 156 8.54 4.77 -1.65
N THR A 157 7.76 4.28 -0.67
CA THR A 157 8.30 3.62 0.52
C THR A 157 9.03 2.32 0.15
N PHE A 158 8.42 1.49 -0.70
CA PHE A 158 9.07 0.29 -1.24
C PHE A 158 10.28 0.61 -2.12
N GLY A 159 10.22 1.71 -2.87
CA GLY A 159 11.31 2.23 -3.68
C GLY A 159 12.52 2.61 -2.84
N ILE A 160 12.33 3.37 -1.75
CA ILE A 160 13.38 3.70 -0.78
C ILE A 160 13.97 2.43 -0.16
N LEU A 161 13.11 1.52 0.29
CA LEU A 161 13.55 0.25 0.89
C LEU A 161 14.46 -0.51 -0.08
N THR A 162 14.07 -0.63 -1.36
CA THR A 162 14.84 -1.34 -2.39
C THR A 162 16.14 -0.62 -2.79
N SER A 163 16.10 0.72 -2.91
CA SER A 163 17.27 1.54 -3.23
C SER A 163 18.34 1.41 -2.15
N ARG A 164 17.94 1.54 -0.88
CA ARG A 164 18.86 1.60 0.28
C ARG A 164 19.38 0.24 0.68
N PHE A 165 18.51 -0.77 0.74
CA PHE A 165 18.89 -2.13 1.09
C PHE A 165 19.20 -2.91 -0.19
N ARG A 166 20.43 -2.73 -0.68
CA ARG A 166 20.88 -3.19 -2.00
C ARG A 166 20.68 -4.68 -2.29
N PHE A 167 20.53 -5.53 -1.27
CA PHE A 167 20.25 -6.95 -1.50
C PHE A 167 18.87 -7.17 -2.14
N PHE A 168 17.92 -6.23 -2.01
CA PHE A 168 16.66 -6.28 -2.77
C PHE A 168 16.83 -5.93 -4.25
N LYS A 169 18.00 -5.46 -4.72
CA LYS A 169 18.21 -5.12 -6.14
C LYS A 169 18.38 -6.34 -7.04
N LYS A 170 18.58 -7.53 -6.47
CA LYS A 170 18.72 -8.81 -7.19
C LYS A 170 17.90 -9.91 -6.49
N PRO A 171 17.52 -11.00 -7.21
CA PRO A 171 16.96 -12.19 -6.58
C PRO A 171 17.83 -12.67 -5.40
N ILE A 172 17.19 -13.04 -4.30
CA ILE A 172 17.90 -13.37 -3.06
C ILE A 172 18.21 -14.86 -3.02
N GLU A 173 19.49 -15.21 -2.85
CA GLU A 173 19.99 -16.59 -2.81
C GLU A 173 20.02 -17.15 -1.38
N LEU A 174 18.90 -17.04 -0.67
CA LEU A 174 18.74 -17.56 0.70
C LEU A 174 17.40 -18.30 0.83
N MET A 175 17.33 -19.17 1.83
CA MET A 175 16.10 -19.89 2.17
C MET A 175 14.97 -18.93 2.59
N PRO A 176 13.69 -19.24 2.27
CA PRO A 176 12.54 -18.39 2.54
C PRO A 176 12.50 -17.82 3.97
N GLU A 177 12.84 -18.62 4.98
CA GLU A 177 12.83 -18.24 6.39
C GLU A 177 13.84 -17.13 6.67
N LYS A 178 15.06 -17.25 6.11
CA LYS A 178 16.11 -16.23 6.23
C LYS A 178 15.71 -14.97 5.48
N VAL A 179 15.09 -15.09 4.30
CA VAL A 179 14.61 -13.93 3.53
C VAL A 179 13.50 -13.20 4.30
N THR A 180 12.61 -13.93 4.97
CA THR A 180 11.57 -13.34 5.83
C THR A 180 12.18 -12.53 6.97
N GLN A 181 13.16 -13.09 7.69
CA GLN A 181 13.86 -12.39 8.78
C GLN A 181 14.62 -11.15 8.28
N LEU A 182 15.35 -11.27 7.17
CA LEU A 182 16.06 -10.15 6.56
C LEU A 182 15.11 -9.04 6.13
N THR A 183 14.00 -9.40 5.48
CA THR A 183 13.01 -8.44 5.01
C THR A 183 12.38 -7.69 6.19
N MET A 184 11.99 -8.41 7.26
CA MET A 184 11.47 -7.80 8.48
C MET A 184 12.51 -6.87 9.12
N THR A 185 13.77 -7.29 9.20
CA THR A 185 14.85 -6.46 9.75
C THR A 185 15.00 -5.16 8.97
N CYS A 186 14.90 -5.19 7.63
CA CYS A 186 15.03 -4.00 6.80
C CYS A 186 13.83 -3.05 6.93
N VAL A 187 12.62 -3.59 7.09
CA VAL A 187 11.43 -2.80 7.42
C VAL A 187 11.62 -2.07 8.76
N LEU A 188 12.12 -2.78 9.79
CA LEU A 188 12.36 -2.18 11.10
C LEU A 188 13.46 -1.11 11.06
N LEU A 189 14.56 -1.37 10.37
CA LEU A 189 15.65 -0.41 10.17
C LEU A 189 15.18 0.81 9.36
N HIS A 190 14.38 0.60 8.32
CA HIS A 190 13.76 1.69 7.57
C HIS A 190 12.95 2.60 8.51
N ASN A 191 12.06 2.04 9.31
CA ASN A 191 11.25 2.81 10.26
C ASN A 191 12.11 3.54 11.30
N PHE A 192 13.17 2.90 11.80
CA PHE A 192 14.13 3.52 12.71
C PHE A 192 14.81 4.74 12.07
N LEU A 193 15.30 4.60 10.84
CA LEU A 193 15.98 5.67 10.09
C LEU A 193 15.02 6.80 9.68
N MET A 194 13.74 6.51 9.49
CA MET A 194 12.71 7.50 9.18
C MET A 194 12.19 8.26 10.42
N LYS A 195 12.55 7.84 11.65
CA LYS A 195 11.99 8.38 12.89
C LYS A 195 12.48 9.79 13.24
N SER A 196 13.76 10.08 13.04
CA SER A 196 14.36 11.38 13.38
C SER A 196 14.67 12.20 12.14
N SER A 197 14.58 13.53 12.21
CA SER A 197 14.86 14.41 11.07
C SER A 197 16.31 14.28 10.58
N SER A 198 17.28 14.13 11.49
CA SER A 198 18.69 13.99 11.13
C SER A 198 18.95 12.70 10.35
N SER A 199 18.47 11.55 10.85
CA SER A 199 18.61 10.28 10.14
C SER A 199 17.81 10.24 8.85
N LYS A 200 16.59 10.80 8.85
CA LYS A 200 15.70 10.85 7.68
C LYS A 200 16.34 11.61 6.54
N ASN A 201 16.97 12.76 6.79
CA ASN A 201 17.58 13.56 5.73
C ASN A 201 18.79 12.87 5.07
N ILE A 202 19.50 12.01 5.81
CA ILE A 202 20.62 11.21 5.28
C ILE A 202 20.08 9.98 4.53
N TYR A 203 19.09 9.31 5.10
CA TYR A 203 18.50 8.08 4.55
C TYR A 203 17.57 8.34 3.36
N ASN A 204 16.89 9.48 3.34
CA ASN A 204 15.93 9.89 2.33
C ASN A 204 16.16 11.37 1.96
N PRO A 205 17.30 11.70 1.30
CA PRO A 205 17.64 13.07 0.91
C PRO A 205 16.63 13.61 -0.10
N SER A 206 16.60 14.95 -0.21
CA SER A 206 15.73 15.64 -1.17
C SER A 206 15.93 15.11 -2.59
N GLY A 207 14.82 14.93 -3.32
CA GLY A 207 14.81 14.34 -4.66
C GLY A 207 14.74 12.82 -4.69
N THR A 208 14.81 12.12 -3.55
CA THR A 208 14.63 10.66 -3.52
C THR A 208 13.20 10.27 -3.91
N LEU A 209 12.20 10.98 -3.38
CA LEU A 209 10.77 10.69 -3.53
C LEU A 209 10.17 11.29 -4.80
N ASP A 210 9.14 10.63 -5.33
CA ASP A 210 8.28 11.24 -6.34
C ASP A 210 7.60 12.49 -5.79
N LYS A 211 7.50 13.53 -6.61
CA LYS A 211 6.81 14.78 -6.24
C LYS A 211 5.96 15.30 -7.40
N TYR A 212 4.89 16.00 -7.05
CA TYR A 212 4.15 16.82 -7.99
C TYR A 212 4.55 18.28 -7.76
N ASP A 213 5.05 18.93 -8.81
CA ASP A 213 5.42 20.34 -8.79
C ASP A 213 4.60 21.07 -9.86
N ASN A 214 3.74 22.00 -9.45
CA ASN A 214 2.82 22.72 -10.33
C ASN A 214 2.02 21.81 -11.30
N GLY A 215 1.57 20.65 -10.82
CA GLY A 215 0.82 19.67 -11.62
C GLY A 215 1.67 18.78 -12.53
N VAL A 216 2.99 18.99 -12.58
CA VAL A 216 3.94 18.12 -13.29
C VAL A 216 4.44 17.04 -12.34
N PHE A 217 4.37 15.79 -12.77
CA PHE A 217 4.94 14.66 -12.04
C PHE A 217 6.46 14.62 -12.27
N ILE A 218 7.22 14.64 -11.17
CA ILE A 218 8.68 14.52 -11.19
C ILE A 218 9.02 13.21 -10.48
N GLU A 219 9.69 12.32 -11.23
CA GLU A 219 10.17 11.04 -10.72
C GLU A 219 11.25 11.23 -9.65
N GLY A 220 11.12 10.48 -8.56
CA GLY A 220 12.13 10.41 -7.52
C GLY A 220 13.36 9.60 -7.97
N ALA A 221 14.53 9.92 -7.41
CA ALA A 221 15.79 9.23 -7.72
C ALA A 221 15.71 7.71 -7.51
N TRP A 222 14.87 7.22 -6.58
CA TRP A 222 14.71 5.78 -6.37
C TRP A 222 14.23 5.06 -7.64
N ARG A 223 13.45 5.71 -8.53
CA ARG A 223 12.96 5.11 -9.79
C ARG A 223 14.11 4.76 -10.74
N GLN A 224 15.21 5.51 -10.69
CA GLN A 224 16.40 5.27 -11.50
C GLN A 224 17.38 4.29 -10.83
N GLU A 225 17.37 4.24 -9.49
CA GLU A 225 18.27 3.39 -8.71
C GLU A 225 17.76 1.94 -8.54
N VAL A 226 16.47 1.71 -8.72
CA VAL A 226 15.82 0.40 -8.57
C VAL A 226 15.73 -0.29 -9.94
N PRO A 227 16.45 -1.41 -10.15
CA PRO A 227 16.36 -2.14 -11.40
C PRO A 227 14.95 -2.71 -11.63
N GLN A 228 14.52 -2.75 -12.89
CA GLN A 228 13.23 -3.33 -13.29
C GLN A 228 13.07 -4.81 -12.86
N ASN A 229 14.19 -5.52 -12.73
CA ASN A 229 14.26 -6.93 -12.31
C ASN A 229 14.59 -7.14 -10.83
N CYS A 230 14.43 -6.11 -9.98
CA CYS A 230 14.68 -6.22 -8.54
C CYS A 230 13.83 -7.32 -7.85
N ALA A 231 14.18 -7.61 -6.60
CA ALA A 231 13.52 -8.62 -5.81
C ALA A 231 12.10 -8.21 -5.44
N ILE A 232 11.83 -6.92 -5.20
CA ILE A 232 10.50 -6.43 -4.79
C ILE A 232 9.66 -6.17 -6.03
N ARG A 233 8.64 -7.00 -6.28
CA ARG A 233 7.77 -6.91 -7.47
C ARG A 233 6.30 -6.86 -7.07
N CYS A 234 5.50 -6.06 -7.77
CA CYS A 234 4.05 -6.03 -7.53
C CYS A 234 3.40 -7.40 -7.76
N VAL A 235 2.40 -7.72 -6.95
CA VAL A 235 1.57 -8.94 -7.01
C VAL A 235 0.42 -8.71 -8.03
N PRO A 236 -0.21 -9.74 -8.63
CA PRO A 236 -1.16 -9.54 -9.72
C PRO A 236 -2.57 -9.17 -9.24
N HIS A 237 -3.26 -8.44 -10.11
CA HIS A 237 -4.69 -8.20 -9.98
C HIS A 237 -5.53 -9.46 -10.20
N ILE A 238 -6.39 -9.82 -9.24
CA ILE A 238 -7.45 -10.81 -9.44
C ILE A 238 -8.81 -10.15 -9.20
N ALA A 239 -9.67 -10.15 -10.24
CA ALA A 239 -11.01 -9.60 -10.15
C ALA A 239 -11.87 -10.39 -9.17
N ARG A 240 -12.65 -9.68 -8.34
CA ARG A 240 -13.56 -10.29 -7.35
C ARG A 240 -14.83 -9.46 -7.20
N ARG A 241 -15.95 -10.12 -6.90
CA ARG A 241 -17.21 -9.45 -6.56
C ARG A 241 -17.06 -8.71 -5.23
N SER A 242 -17.65 -7.53 -5.16
CA SER A 242 -17.58 -6.63 -4.02
C SER A 242 -18.94 -6.56 -3.33
N PRO A 243 -19.00 -6.38 -1.99
CA PRO A 243 -20.26 -6.12 -1.29
C PRO A 243 -20.93 -4.83 -1.81
N ILE A 244 -22.26 -4.78 -1.73
CA ILE A 244 -23.03 -3.59 -2.11
C ILE A 244 -22.68 -2.41 -1.19
N SER A 245 -22.53 -2.65 0.11
CA SER A 245 -22.14 -1.62 1.10
C SER A 245 -20.81 -0.96 0.75
N ALA A 246 -19.78 -1.77 0.47
CA ALA A 246 -18.46 -1.30 0.07
C ALA A 246 -18.49 -0.50 -1.25
N THR A 247 -19.34 -0.90 -2.19
CA THR A 247 -19.53 -0.16 -3.46
C THR A 247 -20.14 1.21 -3.21
N LYS A 248 -21.18 1.28 -2.36
CA LYS A 248 -21.83 2.54 -1.97
C LYS A 248 -20.88 3.50 -1.25
N ILE A 249 -20.03 2.99 -0.35
CA ILE A 249 -19.00 3.80 0.32
C ILE A 249 -18.05 4.43 -0.72
N ARG A 250 -17.59 3.64 -1.70
CA ARG A 250 -16.74 4.15 -2.78
C ARG A 250 -17.44 5.19 -3.65
N ASP A 251 -18.71 4.99 -3.96
CA ASP A 251 -19.51 5.93 -4.73
C ASP A 251 -19.70 7.26 -3.96
N ASN A 252 -19.90 7.22 -2.65
CA ASN A 252 -19.98 8.42 -1.81
C ASN A 252 -18.63 9.18 -1.75
N PHE A 253 -17.50 8.47 -1.60
CA PHE A 253 -16.18 9.12 -1.74
C PHE A 253 -16.00 9.75 -3.13
N THR A 254 -16.52 9.09 -4.17
CA THR A 254 -16.47 9.61 -5.54
C THR A 254 -17.27 10.91 -5.67
N GLU A 255 -18.49 10.95 -5.12
CA GLU A 255 -19.31 12.16 -5.06
C GLU A 255 -18.59 13.29 -4.34
N TYR A 256 -17.98 13.01 -3.19
CA TYR A 256 -17.17 13.98 -2.45
C TYR A 256 -16.04 14.59 -3.31
N PHE A 257 -15.26 13.76 -4.00
CA PHE A 257 -14.16 14.26 -4.84
C PHE A 257 -14.63 15.03 -6.07
N VAL A 258 -15.78 14.66 -6.65
CA VAL A 258 -16.41 15.44 -7.72
C VAL A 258 -16.84 16.81 -7.21
N ASN A 259 -17.48 16.87 -6.05
CA ASN A 259 -17.93 18.13 -5.43
C ASN A 259 -16.76 19.04 -5.07
N LEU A 260 -15.62 18.50 -4.63
CA LEU A 260 -14.41 19.27 -4.36
C LEU A 260 -13.81 19.90 -5.63
N ARG A 261 -13.87 19.21 -6.77
CA ARG A 261 -13.29 19.69 -8.03
C ARG A 261 -14.14 20.77 -8.72
N ASN A 262 -15.42 20.84 -8.37
CA ASN A 262 -16.38 21.81 -8.92
C ASN A 262 -16.48 23.10 -8.10
N LYS A 263 -15.76 23.21 -6.98
CA LYS A 263 -15.60 24.44 -6.17
C LYS A 263 -14.35 25.19 -6.59
#